data_AF-H7FV77-F1
#
_entry.id   AF-H7FV77-F1
#
_cell.length_a   1.000
_cell.length_b   1.000
_cell.length_c   1.000
_cell.angle_alpha   90.00
_cell.angle_beta   90.00
_cell.angle_gamma   90.00
#
_symmetry.space_group_name_H-M   'P 1'
#
loop_
_entity.id
_entity.type
_entity.pdbx_description
1 polymer ?
#
loop_
_entity_poly.entity_id
_entity_poly.type
_entity_poly.pdbx_seq_one_letter_code
_entity_poly.pdbx_strand_id
1 'polypeptide(L)' 'MQHIGIYAFRKQALSDLYSLPMKSLEASEKLEQLRYLEFGRRNKMIETTHVRSGIDTLEDWRKARGML' A
#
# COMPACT_ATOMS: atom_id res chain seq x y z
N MET A 1 -12.46 -8.29 4.09
CA MET A 1 -11.93 -6.92 3.90
C MET A 1 -10.51 -7.05 3.34
N GLN A 2 -10.18 -6.35 2.26
CA GLN A 2 -8.85 -6.42 1.62
C GLN A 2 -8.19 -5.05 1.68
N HIS A 3 -6.88 -5.02 1.95
CA HIS A 3 -6.11 -3.78 1.91
C HIS A 3 -5.84 -3.37 0.45
N ILE A 4 -6.10 -2.10 0.11
CA ILE A 4 -5.80 -1.52 -1.19
C ILE A 4 -4.52 -0.68 -1.05
N GLY A 5 -3.53 -0.92 -1.92
CA GLY A 5 -2.23 -0.23 -1.91
C GLY A 5 -2.26 1.22 -2.38
N ILE A 6 -3.18 2.03 -1.86
CA ILE A 6 -3.26 3.48 -2.07
C ILE A 6 -3.00 4.15 -0.73
N TYR A 7 -2.03 5.07 -0.72
CA TYR A 7 -1.58 5.72 0.50
C TYR A 7 -1.54 7.24 0.33
N ALA A 8 -1.72 7.95 1.44
CA ALA A 8 -1.54 9.38 1.53
C ALA A 8 -0.58 9.69 2.69
N PHE A 9 0.53 10.37 2.40
CA PHE A 9 1.55 10.71 3.38
C PHE A 9 1.75 12.23 3.46
N ARG A 10 2.04 12.71 4.67
CA ARG A 10 2.72 14.01 4.81
C ARG A 10 4.17 13.85 4.35
N LYS A 11 4.75 14.88 3.76
CA LYS A 11 6.15 14.86 3.28
C LYS A 11 7.12 14.32 4.33
N GLN A 12 7.09 14.87 5.55
CA GLN A 12 7.98 14.44 6.63
C GLN A 12 7.77 12.97 7.03
N ALA A 13 6.52 12.50 7.06
CA ALA A 13 6.23 11.12 7.41
C ALA A 13 6.81 10.12 6.39
N LEU A 14 6.75 10.47 5.10
CA LEU A 14 7.37 9.67 4.04
C LEU A 14 8.89 9.68 4.14
N SER A 15 9.50 10.84 4.37
CA SER A 15 10.95 10.96 4.57
C SER A 15 11.43 10.19 5.80
N ASP A 16 10.70 10.28 6.91
CA ASP A 16 11.00 9.52 8.13
C ASP A 16 10.95 8.01 7.84
N LEU A 17 9.86 7.52 7.23
CA LEU A 17 9.68 6.10 6.91
C LEU A 17 10.82 5.56 6.04
N TYR A 18 11.24 6.33 5.02
CA TYR A 18 12.36 5.96 4.16
C TYR A 18 13.66 5.71 4.94
N SER A 19 13.92 6.50 5.98
CA SER A 19 15.14 6.38 6.81
C SER A 19 15.05 5.31 7.91
N LEU A 20 13.87 4.75 8.19
CA LEU A 20 13.72 3.72 9.21
C LEU A 20 14.30 2.38 8.73
N PRO A 21 15.09 1.67 9.56
CA PRO A 21 15.52 0.32 9.20
C PRO A 21 14.35 -0.66 9.23
N MET A 22 14.44 -1.69 8.40
CA MET A 22 13.52 -2.83 8.42
C MET A 22 13.55 -3.52 9.79
N LYS A 23 12.38 -3.95 10.27
CA LYS A 23 12.20 -4.69 11.52
C LYS A 23 11.54 -6.06 11.27
N SER A 24 11.31 -6.80 12.35
CA SER A 24 10.82 -8.17 12.34
C SER A 24 9.51 -8.37 11.58
N LEU A 25 8.52 -7.49 11.74
CA LEU A 25 7.21 -7.71 11.11
C LEU A 25 7.29 -7.49 9.60
N GLU A 26 7.94 -6.42 9.15
CA GLU A 26 8.19 -6.22 7.72
C GLU A 26 8.99 -7.39 7.12
N ALA A 27 10.04 -7.85 7.80
CA ALA A 27 10.89 -8.92 7.29
C ALA A 27 10.13 -10.25 7.10
N SER A 28 9.27 -10.59 8.05
CA SER A 28 8.49 -11.83 8.07
C SER A 28 7.31 -11.80 7.09
N GLU A 29 6.56 -10.71 7.05
CA GLU A 29 5.33 -10.61 6.26
C GLU A 29 5.56 -10.01 4.86
N LYS A 30 6.74 -9.42 4.62
CA LYS A 30 7.05 -8.64 3.41
C LYS A 30 6.08 -7.47 3.17
N LEU A 31 5.65 -6.84 4.25
CA LEU A 31 4.70 -5.72 4.26
C LEU A 31 5.33 -4.45 4.84
N GLU A 32 5.69 -3.48 3.98
CA GLU A 32 6.39 -2.24 4.37
C GLU A 32 5.59 -1.40 5.38
N GLN A 33 4.25 -1.38 5.27
CA GLN A 33 3.41 -0.61 6.19
C GLN A 33 3.52 -1.08 7.66
N LEU A 34 4.00 -2.31 7.90
CA LEU A 34 4.23 -2.82 9.25
C LEU A 34 5.44 -2.15 9.90
N ARG A 35 6.50 -1.81 9.15
CA ARG A 35 7.65 -1.05 9.67
C ARG A 35 7.20 0.28 10.27
N TYR A 36 6.29 0.97 9.59
CA TYR A 36 5.74 2.22 10.10
C TYR A 36 5.03 2.03 11.46
N LEU A 37 4.28 0.94 11.63
CA LEU A 37 3.62 0.57 12.89
C LEU A 37 4.62 0.14 13.98
N GLU A 38 5.68 -0.62 13.64
CA GLU A 38 6.71 -1.07 14.58
C GLU A 38 7.56 0.07 15.16
N PHE A 39 7.52 1.26 14.54
CA PHE A 39 8.10 2.49 15.09
C PHE A 39 7.07 3.38 15.80
N GLY A 40 5.92 2.81 16.17
CA GLY A 40 4.88 3.48 16.97
C GLY A 40 4.07 4.51 16.20
N ARG A 41 4.17 4.54 14.86
CA ARG A 41 3.33 5.40 14.03
C ARG A 41 1.95 4.76 13.85
N ARG A 42 0.95 5.57 13.49
CA ARG A 42 -0.43 5.11 13.31
C ARG A 42 -0.85 5.26 11.85
N ASN A 43 -1.54 4.23 11.34
CA ASN A 43 -2.22 4.26 10.06
C ASN A 43 -3.70 4.55 10.27
N LYS A 44 -4.24 5.50 9.51
CA LYS A 44 -5.69 5.69 9.40
C LYS A 44 -6.15 5.01 8.12
N MET A 45 -7.15 4.14 8.25
CA MET A 45 -7.79 3.47 7.11
C MET A 45 -9.20 4.01 6.91
N ILE A 46 -9.67 3.95 5.67
CA ILE A 46 -11.03 4.33 5.27
C ILE A 46 -11.55 3.22 4.37
N GLU A 47 -12.81 2.83 4.56
CA GLU A 47 -13.47 1.84 3.71
C GLU A 47 -13.91 2.47 2.40
N THR A 48 -13.91 1.67 1.32
CA THR A 48 -14.41 2.07 0.02
C THR A 48 -15.11 0.90 -0.65
N THR A 49 -16.16 1.20 -1.43
CA THR A 49 -16.83 0.25 -2.30
C THR A 49 -16.18 0.18 -3.69
N HIS A 50 -15.23 1.07 -3.99
CA HIS A 50 -14.57 1.11 -5.28
C HIS A 50 -13.57 -0.05 -5.41
N VAL A 51 -13.81 -0.91 -6.38
CA VAL A 51 -12.93 -2.03 -6.70
C VAL A 51 -11.91 -1.54 -7.72
N ARG A 52 -10.62 -1.60 -7.36
CA ARG A 52 -9.53 -1.30 -8.28
C ARG A 52 -9.16 -2.56 -9.06
N SER A 53 -9.19 -2.49 -10.38
CA SER A 53 -8.57 -3.50 -11.25
C SER A 53 -7.16 -3.06 -11.60
N GLY A 54 -6.15 -3.79 -11.11
CA GLY A 54 -4.78 -3.67 -11.60
C GLY A 54 -4.66 -4.18 -13.03
N ILE A 55 -3.60 -3.77 -13.73
CA ILE A 55 -3.23 -4.35 -15.02
C ILE A 55 -1.89 -5.04 -14.82
N ASP A 56 -1.92 -6.34 -14.58
CA ASP A 56 -0.72 -7.14 -14.33
C ASP A 56 -0.48 -8.16 -15.47
N THR A 57 -1.53 -8.47 -16.25
CA THR A 57 -1.48 -9.40 -17.39
C THR A 57 -1.98 -8.77 -18.68
N LEU A 58 -1.68 -9.44 -19.82
CA LEU A 58 -2.22 -9.06 -21.13
C LEU A 58 -3.76 -9.12 -21.16
N GLU A 59 -4.36 -10.02 -20.39
CA GLU A 59 -5.82 -10.12 -20.29
C GLU A 59 -6.42 -8.92 -19.56
N ASP A 60 -5.81 -8.48 -18.46
CA ASP A 60 -6.24 -7.28 -17.73
C ASP A 60 -6.20 -6.05 -18.62
N TRP A 61 -5.14 -5.92 -19.42
CA TRP A 61 -5.02 -4.84 -20.39
C TRP A 61 -6.12 -4.88 -21.45
N ARG A 62 -6.44 -6.05 -22.01
CA ARG A 62 -7.53 -6.20 -22.99
C ARG A 62 -8.88 -5.80 -22.40
N LYS A 63 -9.15 -6.18 -21.15
CA LYS A 63 -10.36 -5.79 -20.41
C LYS A 63 -10.41 -4.28 -20.21
N ALA A 64 -9.34 -3.68 -19.69
CA ALA A 64 -9.26 -2.25 -19.45
C ALA A 64 -9.41 -1.42 -20.74
N ARG A 65 -8.81 -1.86 -21.84
CA ARG A 65 -8.92 -1.20 -23.15
C ARG A 65 -10.36 -1.17 -23.70
N GLY A 66 -11.18 -2.16 -23.37
CA GLY A 66 -12.59 -2.18 -23.78
C GLY A 66 -13.50 -1.25 -22.96
N MET A 67 -12.99 -0.63 -21.89
CA MET A 67 -13.72 0.29 -21.01
C MET A 67 -13.44 1.77 -21.32
N LEU A 68 -12.51 2.06 -22.23
CA LEU A 68 -12.17 3.40 -22.75
C LEU A 68 -13.02 3.72 -23.98
#